data_AF-A0A257WD31-F1
#
_entry.id   AF-A0A257WD31-F1
#
_cell.length_a   1.000
_cell.length_b   1.000
_cell.length_c   1.000
_cell.angle_alpha   90.00
_cell.angle_beta   90.00
_cell.angle_gamma   90.00
#
_symmetry.space_group_name_H-M   'P 1'
#
loop_
_entity.id
_entity.type
_entity.pdbx_description
1 polymer ?
#
loop_
_entity_poly.entity_id
_entity_poly.type
_entity_poly.pdbx_seq_one_letter_code
_entity_poly.pdbx_strand_id
1 'polypeptide(L)'
;MEICEHLPRLAQRADRLAIIRSLVGSEGRHAAFQCLTGHRIINQPAGGWPSFGSAISKLQGPVSEGTLPFVSLSTRMRNAPWGDPGQAGFAGQAHAPFAPNAESAQFTLNGLSVAGLQNRKSLLDGIDRLQREAGRSGAFEGLAKHYESAFGILTSSELMNALDVEQEDPRVIERYGRCATENAGYGDAGPLRNEYLLAARRLVEAGARVVTLAYGRWDWHGRPHGTNFENARDHFPQLDQGLTALLDDLEERGLDKDVSVVVWGEFGRTPTINKNGGRDHWPQVACAMLAGGGMRTGQVIGSTNRLGEHPHERPVHFQEVFATLYHNMGIDVAHTTLPDRTGRPQYLVEPIYQPLPELV
;
A
#
# COMPACT_ATOMS: atom_id res chain seq x y z
N MET A 1 -16.09 3.48 -19.91
CA MET A 1 -15.25 2.53 -19.14
C MET A 1 -16.13 1.36 -18.72
N GLU A 2 -15.65 0.11 -18.78
CA GLU A 2 -16.41 -1.06 -18.31
C GLU A 2 -15.84 -1.56 -16.99
N ILE A 3 -16.69 -1.70 -15.99
CA ILE A 3 -16.40 -2.15 -14.62
C ILE A 3 -17.43 -3.24 -14.29
N CYS A 4 -17.05 -4.25 -13.50
CA CYS A 4 -17.93 -5.38 -13.20
C CYS A 4 -19.16 -4.98 -12.37
N GLU A 5 -20.22 -5.78 -12.45
CA GLU A 5 -21.51 -5.55 -11.80
C GLU A 5 -21.46 -5.51 -10.27
N HIS A 6 -20.36 -5.99 -9.67
CA HIS A 6 -20.14 -6.02 -8.23
C HIS A 6 -19.44 -4.77 -7.67
N LEU A 7 -19.03 -3.83 -8.54
CA LEU A 7 -18.43 -2.55 -8.16
C LEU A 7 -19.26 -1.34 -8.66
N PRO A 8 -20.60 -1.30 -8.40
CA PRO A 8 -21.47 -0.28 -8.98
C PRO A 8 -21.16 1.15 -8.48
N ARG A 9 -20.64 1.32 -7.26
CA ARG A 9 -20.35 2.66 -6.72
C ARG A 9 -19.09 3.25 -7.34
N LEU A 10 -18.05 2.44 -7.55
CA LEU A 10 -16.88 2.83 -8.32
C LEU A 10 -17.23 3.07 -9.79
N ALA A 11 -18.13 2.28 -10.37
CA ALA A 11 -18.60 2.50 -11.74
C ALA A 11 -19.25 3.88 -11.94
N GLN A 12 -19.98 4.38 -10.95
CA GLN A 12 -20.57 5.74 -10.96
C GLN A 12 -19.52 6.85 -10.91
N ARG A 13 -18.28 6.54 -10.51
CA ARG A 13 -17.14 7.47 -10.39
C ARG A 13 -16.09 7.20 -11.46
N ALA A 14 -16.45 6.55 -12.56
CA ALA A 14 -15.50 6.14 -13.60
C ALA A 14 -14.72 7.32 -14.21
N ASP A 15 -15.27 8.53 -14.18
CA ASP A 15 -14.64 9.80 -14.56
C ASP A 15 -13.47 10.19 -13.63
N ARG A 16 -13.45 9.67 -12.40
CA ARG A 16 -12.42 9.88 -11.38
C ARG A 16 -11.37 8.77 -11.33
N LEU A 17 -11.49 7.76 -12.21
CA LEU A 17 -10.59 6.62 -12.26
C LEU A 17 -9.76 6.63 -13.55
N ALA A 18 -8.50 6.21 -13.46
CA ALA A 18 -7.72 5.74 -14.60
C ALA A 18 -7.45 4.24 -14.42
N ILE A 19 -7.92 3.42 -15.37
CA ILE A 19 -7.76 1.96 -15.31
C ILE A 19 -6.70 1.53 -16.31
N ILE A 20 -5.63 0.92 -15.82
CA ILE A 20 -4.63 0.27 -16.67
C ILE A 20 -5.07 -1.17 -16.90
N ARG A 21 -5.29 -1.57 -18.15
CA ARG A 21 -5.69 -2.95 -18.53
C ARG A 21 -4.53 -3.79 -19.09
N SER A 22 -3.35 -3.22 -19.18
CA SER A 22 -2.18 -3.78 -19.86
C SER A 22 -0.94 -3.78 -18.96
N LEU A 23 -1.11 -3.89 -17.64
CA LEU A 23 -0.02 -3.82 -16.68
C LEU A 23 0.87 -5.07 -16.78
N VAL A 24 2.17 -4.88 -16.94
CA VAL A 24 3.17 -5.94 -17.13
C VAL A 24 4.37 -5.76 -16.20
N GLY A 25 5.26 -6.76 -16.19
CA GLY A 25 6.48 -6.74 -15.39
C GLY A 25 6.44 -7.60 -14.14
N SER A 26 5.39 -8.41 -13.98
CA SER A 26 5.26 -9.35 -12.87
C SER A 26 6.20 -10.54 -12.98
N GLU A 27 6.72 -11.00 -11.84
CA GLU A 27 7.50 -12.23 -11.75
C GLU A 27 6.65 -13.48 -11.49
N GLY A 28 5.32 -13.36 -11.44
CA GLY A 28 4.44 -14.50 -11.13
C GLY A 28 4.63 -15.06 -9.73
N ARG A 29 5.20 -14.26 -8.84
CA ARG A 29 5.42 -14.59 -7.44
C ARG A 29 4.35 -13.92 -6.60
N HIS A 30 3.87 -14.67 -5.64
CA HIS A 30 2.98 -14.22 -4.59
C HIS A 30 3.71 -13.32 -3.60
N ALA A 31 4.20 -12.17 -4.05
CA ALA A 31 4.99 -11.24 -3.28
C ALA A 31 4.64 -9.80 -3.67
N ALA A 32 4.36 -8.96 -2.66
CA ALA A 32 4.04 -7.55 -2.90
C ALA A 32 5.24 -6.69 -3.34
N PHE A 33 6.44 -7.27 -3.42
CA PHE A 33 7.70 -6.54 -3.67
C PHE A 33 7.64 -5.59 -4.88
N GLN A 34 7.19 -6.08 -6.04
CA GLN A 34 7.05 -5.23 -7.24
C GLN A 34 5.96 -4.17 -7.10
N CYS A 35 4.90 -4.44 -6.32
CA CYS A 35 3.83 -3.50 -6.00
C CYS A 35 4.26 -2.44 -4.97
N LEU A 36 5.42 -2.64 -4.32
CA LEU A 36 5.98 -1.72 -3.33
C LEU A 36 7.22 -1.00 -3.85
N THR A 37 7.96 -1.58 -4.79
CA THR A 37 9.26 -1.06 -5.28
C THR A 37 9.23 -0.68 -6.76
N GLY A 38 8.35 -1.30 -7.56
CA GLY A 38 8.41 -1.27 -9.04
C GLY A 38 9.43 -2.23 -9.64
N HIS A 39 10.29 -2.82 -8.82
CA HIS A 39 11.41 -3.66 -9.24
C HIS A 39 11.12 -5.14 -9.09
N ARG A 40 11.96 -5.95 -9.73
CA ARG A 40 11.98 -7.41 -9.56
C ARG A 40 12.77 -7.80 -8.31
N ILE A 41 12.38 -8.91 -7.69
CA ILE A 41 13.05 -9.46 -6.50
C ILE A 41 14.44 -9.99 -6.84
N ILE A 42 14.67 -10.42 -8.09
CA ILE A 42 15.97 -10.93 -8.53
C ILE A 42 16.97 -9.80 -8.80
N ASN A 43 18.26 -10.10 -8.64
CA ASN A 43 19.38 -9.19 -8.97
C ASN A 43 19.32 -7.81 -8.28
N GLN A 44 18.89 -7.78 -7.02
CA GLN A 44 18.82 -6.53 -6.27
C GLN A 44 20.22 -5.93 -6.04
N PRO A 45 20.33 -4.58 -5.97
CA PRO A 45 21.56 -3.91 -5.61
C PRO A 45 21.96 -4.19 -4.16
N ALA A 46 23.17 -3.75 -3.78
CA ALA A 46 23.70 -3.97 -2.44
C ALA A 46 22.79 -3.33 -1.37
N GLY A 47 22.19 -4.16 -0.52
CA GLY A 47 21.24 -3.73 0.50
C GLY A 47 19.76 -3.85 0.12
N GLY A 48 19.45 -4.29 -1.10
CA GLY A 48 18.07 -4.49 -1.58
C GLY A 48 17.39 -3.20 -2.04
N TRP A 49 16.37 -3.32 -2.89
CA TRP A 49 15.57 -2.15 -3.29
C TRP A 49 14.73 -1.64 -2.11
N PRO A 50 14.72 -0.32 -1.84
CA PRO A 50 13.74 0.26 -0.93
C PRO A 50 12.36 0.21 -1.57
N SER A 51 11.34 0.04 -0.73
CA SER A 51 9.96 0.36 -1.11
C SER A 51 9.84 1.86 -1.43
N PHE A 52 8.81 2.22 -2.21
CA PHE A 52 8.48 3.60 -2.55
C PHE A 52 8.35 4.47 -1.30
N GLY A 53 7.64 3.99 -0.27
CA GLY A 53 7.53 4.69 1.00
C GLY A 53 8.88 4.94 1.68
N SER A 54 9.79 3.96 1.66
CA SER A 54 11.14 4.12 2.20
C SER A 54 12.01 5.08 1.37
N ALA A 55 11.88 5.06 0.05
CA ALA A 55 12.57 6.00 -0.83
C ALA A 55 12.08 7.43 -0.61
N ILE A 56 10.76 7.64 -0.54
CA ILE A 56 10.15 8.96 -0.25
C ILE A 56 10.54 9.44 1.16
N SER A 57 10.52 8.56 2.17
CA SER A 57 11.00 8.87 3.51
C SER A 57 12.45 9.37 3.51
N LYS A 58 13.32 8.75 2.70
CA LYS A 58 14.72 9.16 2.56
C LYS A 58 14.89 10.50 1.87
N LEU A 59 14.11 10.74 0.82
CA LEU A 59 14.25 11.90 -0.05
C LEU A 59 13.57 13.16 0.52
N GLN A 60 12.44 13.00 1.22
CA GLN A 60 11.57 14.12 1.58
C GLN A 60 11.17 14.16 3.07
N GLY A 61 11.42 13.11 3.86
CA GLY A 61 10.94 13.05 5.25
C GLY A 61 9.42 13.14 5.35
N PRO A 62 8.83 13.41 6.53
CA PRO A 62 7.37 13.60 6.65
C PRO A 62 6.92 14.98 6.12
N VAL A 63 5.62 15.20 5.98
CA VAL A 63 5.06 16.55 5.70
C VAL A 63 4.95 17.37 6.99
N SER A 64 4.58 16.72 8.10
CA SER A 64 4.48 17.30 9.45
C SER A 64 5.48 16.65 10.40
N GLU A 65 6.07 17.42 11.32
CA GLU A 65 6.98 16.91 12.35
C GLU A 65 6.28 15.95 13.33
N GLY A 66 4.95 16.00 13.44
CA GLY A 66 4.16 15.16 14.36
C GLY A 66 3.79 13.78 13.81
N THR A 67 4.29 13.38 12.64
CA THR A 67 3.96 12.08 12.04
C THR A 67 5.15 11.40 11.37
N LEU A 68 4.97 10.15 10.95
CA LEU A 68 5.96 9.40 10.20
C LEU A 68 5.71 9.49 8.70
N PRO A 69 6.77 9.58 7.87
CA PRO A 69 6.62 9.71 6.43
C PRO A 69 6.01 8.49 5.74
N PHE A 70 6.25 7.30 6.31
CA PHE A 70 5.82 6.04 5.72
C PHE A 70 5.21 5.13 6.78
N VAL A 71 3.92 4.82 6.61
CA VAL A 71 3.16 3.93 7.48
C VAL A 71 2.62 2.77 6.67
N SER A 72 2.74 1.56 7.19
CA SER A 72 2.17 0.36 6.58
C SER A 72 1.11 -0.24 7.48
N LEU A 73 -0.14 -0.19 7.04
CA LEU A 73 -1.28 -0.79 7.70
C LEU A 73 -1.50 -2.25 7.29
N SER A 74 -0.64 -2.80 6.42
CA SER A 74 -0.69 -4.19 5.98
C SER A 74 -0.70 -5.15 7.17
N THR A 75 -1.74 -5.96 7.26
CA THR A 75 -1.84 -7.02 8.27
C THR A 75 -1.08 -8.25 7.83
N ARG A 76 -0.66 -9.06 8.81
CA ARG A 76 -0.23 -10.44 8.55
C ARG A 76 -1.27 -11.17 7.70
N MET A 77 -0.83 -11.67 6.56
CA MET A 77 -1.50 -12.72 5.80
C MET A 77 -0.76 -14.04 6.06
N ARG A 78 -1.43 -15.20 5.94
CA ARG A 78 -0.79 -16.51 6.27
C ARG A 78 0.47 -16.75 5.45
N ASN A 79 0.49 -16.28 4.20
CA ASN A 79 1.70 -16.18 3.40
C ASN A 79 2.34 -14.80 3.61
N ALA A 80 3.41 -14.77 4.40
CA ALA A 80 4.12 -13.55 4.79
C ALA A 80 4.45 -12.56 3.64
N PRO A 81 4.81 -13.01 2.42
CA PRO A 81 5.11 -12.09 1.32
C PRO A 81 3.89 -11.31 0.76
N TRP A 82 2.65 -11.70 1.10
CA TRP A 82 1.43 -10.99 0.66
C TRP A 82 1.17 -9.73 1.47
N GLY A 83 1.47 -9.77 2.78
CA GLY A 83 1.35 -8.65 3.69
C GLY A 83 2.67 -7.95 3.95
N ASP A 84 3.60 -7.95 2.98
CA ASP A 84 4.91 -7.29 3.12
C ASP A 84 4.68 -5.81 3.48
N PRO A 85 5.13 -5.35 4.66
CA PRO A 85 4.93 -3.96 5.06
C PRO A 85 5.75 -2.98 4.24
N GLY A 86 6.75 -3.45 3.48
CA GLY A 86 7.70 -2.64 2.73
C GLY A 86 9.12 -2.82 3.27
N GLN A 87 10.07 -2.94 2.34
CA GLN A 87 11.49 -3.09 2.67
C GLN A 87 12.17 -1.72 2.74
N ALA A 88 13.00 -1.52 3.75
CA ALA A 88 13.85 -0.32 3.85
C ALA A 88 14.95 -0.29 2.79
N GLY A 89 15.37 -1.48 2.31
CA GLY A 89 16.42 -1.63 1.31
C GLY A 89 17.71 -0.87 1.65
N PHE A 90 18.34 -0.30 0.62
CA PHE A 90 19.48 0.59 0.77
C PHE A 90 19.13 2.01 1.24
N ALA A 91 17.84 2.40 1.30
CA ALA A 91 17.46 3.70 1.89
C ALA A 91 17.85 3.76 3.39
N GLY A 92 17.91 2.59 4.04
CA GLY A 92 18.39 2.41 5.41
C GLY A 92 17.24 2.23 6.41
N GLN A 93 17.51 1.52 7.51
CA GLN A 93 16.48 1.13 8.48
C GLN A 93 15.77 2.32 9.15
N ALA A 94 16.39 3.50 9.20
CA ALA A 94 15.73 4.74 9.66
C ALA A 94 14.54 5.16 8.78
N HIS A 95 14.44 4.62 7.56
CA HIS A 95 13.36 4.88 6.60
C HIS A 95 12.47 3.67 6.37
N ALA A 96 12.56 2.64 7.23
CA ALA A 96 11.63 1.51 7.23
C ALA A 96 10.19 2.00 7.50
N PRO A 97 9.16 1.29 6.99
CA PRO A 97 7.78 1.59 7.35
C PRO A 97 7.56 1.46 8.85
N PHE A 98 6.76 2.37 9.41
CA PHE A 98 6.09 2.07 10.67
C PHE A 98 4.92 1.11 10.39
N ALA A 99 5.05 -0.13 10.87
CA ALA A 99 4.12 -1.21 10.54
C ALA A 99 3.43 -1.76 11.81
N PRO A 100 2.43 -1.05 12.37
CA PRO A 100 1.77 -1.47 13.62
C PRO A 100 1.06 -2.83 13.51
N ASN A 101 0.73 -3.28 12.29
CA ASN A 101 -0.02 -4.51 12.05
C ASN A 101 0.84 -5.71 11.61
N ALA A 102 2.16 -5.54 11.50
CA ALA A 102 3.08 -6.61 11.11
C ALA A 102 3.41 -7.54 12.29
N GLU A 103 3.64 -8.85 12.04
CA GLU A 103 4.12 -9.77 13.07
C GLU A 103 5.49 -9.39 13.64
N SER A 104 6.36 -8.85 12.78
CA SER A 104 7.63 -8.26 13.18
C SER A 104 7.45 -6.90 13.85
N ALA A 105 6.24 -6.49 14.24
CA ALA A 105 6.07 -5.62 15.41
C ALA A 105 6.53 -6.33 16.71
N GLN A 106 6.91 -7.62 16.63
CA GLN A 106 7.93 -8.25 17.47
C GLN A 106 9.37 -7.80 17.17
N PHE A 107 9.59 -6.67 16.48
CA PHE A 107 10.80 -5.88 16.66
C PHE A 107 10.75 -5.37 18.09
N THR A 108 11.23 -6.23 18.99
CA THR A 108 12.31 -5.98 19.95
C THR A 108 12.61 -4.51 20.24
N LEU A 109 11.57 -3.80 20.62
CA LEU A 109 11.61 -2.88 21.72
C LEU A 109 11.02 -3.66 22.89
N ASN A 110 11.91 -4.31 23.64
CA ASN A 110 11.65 -5.14 24.83
C ASN A 110 10.21 -5.05 25.38
N GLY A 111 9.29 -5.87 24.84
CA GLY A 111 8.01 -6.17 25.48
C GLY A 111 6.74 -5.49 24.97
N LEU A 112 6.74 -4.84 23.79
CA LEU A 112 5.49 -4.35 23.19
C LEU A 112 5.07 -5.13 21.95
N SER A 113 4.01 -5.94 22.08
CA SER A 113 3.30 -6.47 20.91
C SER A 113 2.17 -5.51 20.53
N VAL A 114 2.15 -5.03 19.29
CA VAL A 114 1.07 -4.20 18.72
C VAL A 114 -0.11 -5.07 18.24
N ALA A 115 -0.30 -6.25 18.82
CA ALA A 115 -1.40 -7.16 18.48
C ALA A 115 -2.78 -6.70 19.02
N GLY A 116 -2.94 -5.41 19.33
CA GLY A 116 -4.15 -4.90 19.96
C GLY A 116 -4.32 -3.40 19.79
N LEU A 117 -4.70 -2.96 18.59
CA LEU A 117 -5.36 -1.66 18.41
C LEU A 117 -6.59 -1.48 19.32
N GLN A 118 -7.09 -2.57 19.93
CA GLN A 118 -8.20 -2.54 20.89
C GLN A 118 -7.83 -2.02 22.29
N ASN A 119 -6.54 -1.91 22.65
CA ASN A 119 -6.14 -1.38 23.95
C ASN A 119 -5.09 -0.27 23.79
N ARG A 120 -5.58 0.92 23.43
CA ARG A 120 -4.85 2.21 23.45
C ARG A 120 -3.93 2.37 24.67
N LYS A 121 -4.36 1.87 25.83
CA LYS A 121 -3.60 1.94 27.10
C LYS A 121 -2.35 1.04 27.13
N SER A 122 -2.42 -0.19 26.60
CA SER A 122 -1.28 -1.12 26.67
C SER A 122 -0.14 -0.73 25.74
N LEU A 123 -0.46 -0.12 24.59
CA LEU A 123 0.55 0.45 23.69
C LEU A 123 1.25 1.65 24.34
N LEU A 124 0.47 2.58 24.90
CA LEU A 124 1.01 3.74 25.64
C LEU A 124 1.87 3.31 26.84
N ASP A 125 1.42 2.36 27.65
CA ASP A 125 2.13 1.89 28.85
C ASP A 125 3.49 1.26 28.54
N GLY A 126 3.63 0.59 27.38
CA GLY A 126 4.91 0.00 26.99
C GLY A 126 5.85 1.00 26.32
N ILE A 127 5.33 2.02 25.62
CA ILE A 127 6.19 3.07 25.05
C ILE A 127 6.79 3.91 26.21
N ASP A 128 5.98 4.24 27.22
CA ASP A 128 6.43 4.89 28.46
C ASP A 128 7.51 4.08 29.21
N ARG A 129 7.43 2.74 29.15
CA ARG A 129 8.42 1.86 29.78
C ARG A 129 9.76 1.88 29.05
N LEU A 130 9.74 1.87 27.73
CA LEU A 130 10.93 1.95 26.90
C LEU A 130 11.66 3.29 27.04
N GLN A 131 10.92 4.40 27.14
CA GLN A 131 11.51 5.73 27.37
C GLN A 131 12.34 5.77 28.66
N ARG A 132 11.85 5.13 29.72
CA ARG A 132 12.55 5.03 31.01
C ARG A 132 13.79 4.13 30.96
N GLU A 133 13.80 3.11 30.10
CA GLU A 133 14.93 2.18 29.96
C GLU A 133 16.01 2.75 29.03
N ALA A 134 15.63 3.41 27.94
CA ALA A 134 16.55 4.07 27.00
C ALA A 134 17.36 5.18 27.68
N GLY A 135 16.76 5.98 28.56
CA GLY A 135 17.46 7.01 29.34
C GLY A 135 18.52 6.49 30.32
N ARG A 136 18.64 5.17 30.54
CA ARG A 136 19.58 4.56 31.50
C ARG A 136 20.79 3.87 30.85
N SER A 137 20.75 3.58 29.55
CA SER A 137 21.81 2.86 28.85
C SER A 137 22.44 3.73 27.76
N GLY A 138 23.58 4.35 28.05
CA GLY A 138 24.34 5.18 27.09
C GLY A 138 24.97 4.39 25.92
N ALA A 139 24.42 3.23 25.54
CA ALA A 139 24.98 2.30 24.56
C ALA A 139 24.44 2.51 23.13
N PHE A 140 23.72 3.60 22.85
CA PHE A 140 23.01 3.79 21.59
C PHE A 140 23.17 5.17 20.92
N GLU A 141 24.10 6.04 21.33
CA GLU A 141 24.16 7.47 20.94
C GLU A 141 23.94 7.82 19.43
N GLY A 142 24.37 6.98 18.48
CA GLY A 142 24.15 7.20 17.03
C GLY A 142 22.80 6.70 16.49
N LEU A 143 22.26 5.62 17.07
CA LEU A 143 20.91 5.10 16.79
C LEU A 143 19.87 5.92 17.57
N ALA A 144 20.22 6.35 18.77
CA ALA A 144 19.37 7.01 19.75
C ALA A 144 18.77 8.29 19.20
N LYS A 145 19.49 9.15 18.46
CA LYS A 145 18.86 10.37 17.90
C LYS A 145 17.76 10.07 16.87
N HIS A 146 17.93 9.03 16.05
CA HIS A 146 16.90 8.62 15.08
C HIS A 146 15.74 7.89 15.76
N TYR A 147 16.05 7.05 16.75
CA TYR A 147 15.04 6.39 17.56
C TYR A 147 14.33 7.37 18.50
N GLU A 148 14.97 8.42 19.03
CA GLU A 148 14.36 9.44 19.91
C GLU A 148 13.32 10.26 19.14
N SER A 149 13.61 10.67 17.90
CA SER A 149 12.62 11.30 17.04
C SER A 149 11.51 10.32 16.67
N ALA A 150 11.85 9.08 16.29
CA ALA A 150 10.83 8.06 16.02
C ALA A 150 9.98 7.75 17.26
N PHE A 151 10.57 7.70 18.46
CA PHE A 151 9.89 7.48 19.72
C PHE A 151 9.00 8.66 20.09
N GLY A 152 9.49 9.90 19.97
CA GLY A 152 8.71 11.11 20.19
C GLY A 152 7.52 11.22 19.24
N ILE A 153 7.69 10.77 17.99
CA ILE A 153 6.61 10.70 17.00
C ILE A 153 5.67 9.53 17.27
N LEU A 154 6.17 8.37 17.70
CA LEU A 154 5.33 7.23 18.11
C LEU A 154 4.53 7.53 19.38
N THR A 155 5.03 8.42 20.25
CA THR A 155 4.26 9.00 21.37
C THR A 155 3.52 10.27 21.00
N SER A 156 3.64 10.76 19.76
CA SER A 156 2.95 11.99 19.37
C SER A 156 1.44 11.76 19.42
N SER A 157 0.72 12.78 19.87
CA SER A 157 -0.73 12.76 19.82
C SER A 157 -1.25 12.70 18.38
N GLU A 158 -0.53 13.28 17.41
CA GLU A 158 -1.01 13.41 16.03
C GLU A 158 -1.04 12.07 15.29
N LEU A 159 0.07 11.31 15.23
CA LEU A 159 0.09 9.97 14.64
C LEU A 159 -0.91 9.02 15.33
N MET A 160 -0.95 9.06 16.66
CA MET A 160 -1.84 8.20 17.45
C MET A 160 -3.32 8.57 17.25
N ASN A 161 -3.64 9.86 17.14
CA ASN A 161 -4.99 10.31 16.83
C ASN A 161 -5.38 9.90 15.40
N ALA A 162 -4.46 9.97 14.43
CA ALA A 162 -4.74 9.56 13.06
C ALA A 162 -5.11 8.07 12.96
N LEU A 163 -4.43 7.20 13.71
CA LEU A 163 -4.72 5.77 13.79
C LEU A 163 -6.03 5.43 14.52
N ASP A 164 -6.51 6.33 15.39
CA ASP A 164 -7.73 6.17 16.16
C ASP A 164 -8.96 6.62 15.35
N VAL A 165 -9.47 5.73 14.51
CA VAL A 165 -10.63 6.00 13.62
C VAL A 165 -11.93 6.27 14.37
N GLU A 166 -12.06 5.85 15.63
CA GLU A 166 -13.25 6.11 16.45
C GLU A 166 -13.40 7.59 16.83
N GLN A 167 -12.39 8.43 16.55
CA GLN A 167 -12.49 9.88 16.69
C GLN A 167 -13.19 10.56 15.50
N GLU A 168 -13.53 9.82 14.43
CA GLU A 168 -14.30 10.34 13.30
C GLU A 168 -15.79 10.46 13.64
N ASP A 169 -16.49 11.31 12.89
CA ASP A 169 -17.96 11.34 12.93
C ASP A 169 -18.50 9.94 12.63
N PRO A 170 -19.43 9.39 13.45
CA PRO A 170 -20.00 8.08 13.23
C PRO A 170 -20.55 7.86 11.82
N ARG A 171 -21.04 8.91 11.16
CA ARG A 171 -21.53 8.87 9.77
C ARG A 171 -20.42 8.62 8.77
N VAL A 172 -19.22 9.14 9.02
CA VAL A 172 -18.03 8.88 8.19
C VAL A 172 -17.61 7.42 8.35
N ILE A 173 -17.55 6.93 9.58
CA ILE A 173 -17.23 5.52 9.87
C ILE A 173 -18.24 4.59 9.17
N GLU A 174 -19.54 4.90 9.26
CA GLU A 174 -20.61 4.14 8.62
C GLU A 174 -20.50 4.17 7.08
N ARG A 175 -20.10 5.30 6.49
CA ARG A 175 -19.89 5.42 5.03
C ARG A 175 -18.81 4.47 4.53
N TYR A 176 -17.67 4.37 5.22
CA TYR A 176 -16.63 3.37 4.91
C TYR A 176 -17.12 1.95 5.19
N GLY A 177 -18.04 1.78 6.13
CA GLY A 177 -18.58 0.49 6.53
C GLY A 177 -17.79 -0.12 7.69
N ARG A 178 -18.51 -0.62 8.70
CA ARG A 178 -17.92 -1.42 9.77
C ARG A 178 -17.73 -2.83 9.27
N CYS A 179 -16.52 -3.15 8.83
CA CYS A 179 -16.23 -4.46 8.28
C CYS A 179 -15.85 -5.46 9.36
N ALA A 180 -16.10 -6.72 9.07
CA ALA A 180 -15.81 -7.82 9.98
C ALA A 180 -14.30 -7.85 10.32
N THR A 181 -13.98 -8.06 11.60
CA THR A 181 -12.60 -8.19 12.10
C THR A 181 -11.99 -9.56 11.77
N GLU A 182 -12.82 -10.49 11.30
CA GLU A 182 -12.44 -11.81 10.82
C GLU A 182 -11.80 -11.75 9.42
N ASN A 183 -10.92 -12.72 9.15
CA ASN A 183 -10.23 -12.83 7.87
C ASN A 183 -11.21 -13.13 6.73
N ALA A 184 -10.91 -12.60 5.54
CA ALA A 184 -11.78 -12.73 4.37
C ALA A 184 -11.72 -14.15 3.77
N GLY A 185 -12.61 -15.04 4.22
CA GLY A 185 -12.63 -16.42 3.74
C GLY A 185 -11.63 -17.32 4.47
N TYR A 186 -11.13 -18.35 3.80
CA TYR A 186 -10.34 -19.41 4.45
C TYR A 186 -8.86 -19.02 4.61
N GLY A 187 -8.34 -19.17 5.84
CA GLY A 187 -6.94 -19.47 6.21
C GLY A 187 -5.86 -18.45 5.86
N ASP A 188 -5.87 -17.91 4.64
CA ASP A 188 -4.74 -17.18 4.04
C ASP A 188 -4.98 -15.69 3.81
N ALA A 189 -6.23 -15.24 3.98
CA ALA A 189 -6.70 -13.91 3.66
C ALA A 189 -6.35 -12.84 4.70
N GLY A 190 -6.05 -11.63 4.25
CA GLY A 190 -6.19 -10.45 5.10
C GLY A 190 -7.68 -10.17 5.37
N PRO A 191 -8.00 -9.34 6.37
CA PRO A 191 -9.38 -9.00 6.65
C PRO A 191 -9.89 -7.95 5.64
N LEU A 192 -11.21 -7.90 5.39
CA LEU A 192 -11.84 -6.89 4.53
C LEU A 192 -12.03 -5.58 5.29
N ARG A 193 -10.98 -4.99 5.87
CA ARG A 193 -11.12 -3.86 6.82
C ARG A 193 -11.09 -2.50 6.14
N ASN A 194 -12.27 -1.93 5.88
CA ASN A 194 -12.38 -0.56 5.36
C ASN A 194 -11.91 0.52 6.35
N GLU A 195 -11.86 0.21 7.65
CA GLU A 195 -11.24 1.09 8.66
C GLU A 195 -9.78 1.43 8.34
N TYR A 196 -9.05 0.57 7.63
CA TYR A 196 -7.68 0.90 7.19
C TYR A 196 -7.65 1.92 6.06
N LEU A 197 -8.68 1.96 5.22
CA LEU A 197 -8.81 3.02 4.21
C LEU A 197 -9.10 4.37 4.90
N LEU A 198 -9.96 4.37 5.93
CA LEU A 198 -10.24 5.56 6.74
C LEU A 198 -9.00 6.03 7.51
N ALA A 199 -8.29 5.09 8.16
CA ALA A 199 -7.03 5.39 8.84
C ALA A 199 -5.98 5.92 7.86
N ALA A 200 -5.89 5.38 6.64
CA ALA A 200 -4.97 5.89 5.63
C ALA A 200 -5.27 7.35 5.26
N ARG A 201 -6.54 7.72 5.08
CA ARG A 201 -6.93 9.12 4.87
C ARG A 201 -6.50 10.01 6.03
N ARG A 202 -6.78 9.61 7.27
CA ARG A 202 -6.39 10.36 8.48
C ARG A 202 -4.87 10.50 8.63
N LEU A 203 -4.11 9.46 8.30
CA LEU A 203 -2.65 9.47 8.32
C LEU A 203 -2.07 10.44 7.30
N VAL A 204 -2.65 10.48 6.09
CA VAL A 204 -2.25 11.44 5.06
C VAL A 204 -2.55 12.88 5.51
N GLU A 205 -3.72 13.13 6.12
CA GLU A 205 -4.03 14.44 6.71
C GLU A 205 -3.07 14.84 7.84
N ALA A 206 -2.64 13.87 8.65
CA ALA A 206 -1.62 14.07 9.68
C ALA A 206 -0.21 14.30 9.11
N GLY A 207 -0.02 14.13 7.79
CA GLY A 207 1.23 14.44 7.08
C GLY A 207 2.08 13.23 6.68
N ALA A 208 1.53 12.01 6.74
CA ALA A 208 2.20 10.84 6.18
C ALA A 208 2.24 10.96 4.66
N ARG A 209 3.42 10.78 4.05
CA ARG A 209 3.57 10.87 2.59
C ARG A 209 3.10 9.61 1.88
N VAL A 210 3.30 8.45 2.50
CA VAL A 210 2.95 7.15 1.93
C VAL A 210 2.27 6.30 3.00
N VAL A 211 1.10 5.77 2.65
CA VAL A 211 0.41 4.75 3.44
C VAL A 211 0.15 3.54 2.56
N THR A 212 0.60 2.37 2.99
CA THR A 212 0.33 1.10 2.30
C THR A 212 -0.63 0.24 3.09
N LEU A 213 -1.44 -0.54 2.39
CA LEU A 213 -2.43 -1.43 2.98
C LEU A 213 -2.54 -2.71 2.17
N ALA A 214 -2.92 -3.78 2.84
CA ALA A 214 -3.25 -5.05 2.24
C ALA A 214 -4.74 -5.33 2.50
N TYR A 215 -5.46 -5.81 1.49
CA TYR A 215 -6.92 -5.86 1.54
C TYR A 215 -7.47 -7.23 1.12
N GLY A 216 -8.16 -7.90 2.05
CA GLY A 216 -8.89 -9.14 1.78
C GLY A 216 -8.05 -10.28 1.19
N ARG A 217 -8.71 -11.13 0.41
CA ARG A 217 -8.12 -12.17 -0.45
C ARG A 217 -8.56 -11.98 -1.88
N TRP A 218 -7.64 -12.18 -2.82
CA TRP A 218 -7.91 -12.17 -4.27
C TRP A 218 -7.49 -13.48 -4.95
N ASP A 219 -6.79 -14.38 -4.24
CA ASP A 219 -6.21 -15.61 -4.76
C ASP A 219 -7.23 -16.77 -4.89
N TRP A 220 -8.24 -16.60 -5.74
CA TRP A 220 -9.41 -17.49 -5.81
C TRP A 220 -9.27 -18.62 -6.85
N HIS A 221 -8.67 -19.75 -6.42
CA HIS A 221 -8.47 -20.94 -7.25
C HIS A 221 -9.67 -21.91 -7.33
N GLY A 222 -10.79 -21.60 -6.66
CA GLY A 222 -11.99 -22.43 -6.68
C GLY A 222 -12.14 -23.32 -5.45
N ARG A 223 -12.95 -24.37 -5.57
CA ARG A 223 -13.23 -25.33 -4.49
C ARG A 223 -11.93 -25.95 -3.92
N PRO A 224 -11.87 -26.19 -2.59
CA PRO A 224 -12.96 -26.08 -1.61
C PRO A 224 -13.20 -24.65 -1.08
N HIS A 225 -12.39 -23.66 -1.47
CA HIS A 225 -12.37 -22.31 -0.88
C HIS A 225 -13.28 -21.29 -1.60
N GLY A 226 -14.41 -21.76 -2.14
CA GLY A 226 -15.33 -20.96 -2.94
C GLY A 226 -14.85 -20.71 -4.38
N THR A 227 -15.81 -20.55 -5.28
CA THR A 227 -15.58 -20.19 -6.69
C THR A 227 -15.21 -18.71 -6.83
N ASN A 228 -14.69 -18.30 -7.98
CA ASN A 228 -14.40 -16.90 -8.28
C ASN A 228 -15.66 -16.02 -8.14
N PHE A 229 -16.83 -16.54 -8.51
CA PHE A 229 -18.09 -15.80 -8.47
C PHE A 229 -18.66 -15.66 -7.06
N GLU A 230 -18.55 -16.69 -6.23
CA GLU A 230 -18.94 -16.61 -4.81
C GLU A 230 -18.05 -15.59 -4.10
N ASN A 231 -16.73 -15.73 -4.21
CA ASN A 231 -15.81 -14.81 -3.56
C ASN A 231 -15.94 -13.37 -4.07
N ALA A 232 -16.18 -13.16 -5.38
CA ALA A 232 -16.43 -11.83 -5.94
C ALA A 232 -17.66 -11.16 -5.32
N ARG A 233 -18.77 -11.90 -5.14
CA ARG A 233 -19.99 -11.38 -4.50
C ARG A 233 -19.77 -11.02 -3.04
N ASP A 234 -18.85 -11.69 -2.36
CA ASP A 234 -18.56 -11.43 -0.95
C ASP A 234 -17.57 -10.27 -0.77
N HIS A 235 -16.51 -10.22 -1.58
CA HIS A 235 -15.39 -9.29 -1.38
C HIS A 235 -15.59 -7.94 -2.08
N PHE A 236 -16.09 -7.94 -3.32
CA PHE A 236 -16.19 -6.73 -4.11
C PHE A 236 -17.14 -5.67 -3.52
N PRO A 237 -18.30 -6.01 -2.93
CA PRO A 237 -19.14 -4.98 -2.31
C PRO A 237 -18.46 -4.23 -1.15
N GLN A 238 -17.63 -4.93 -0.36
CA GLN A 238 -16.87 -4.30 0.72
C GLN A 238 -15.79 -3.37 0.16
N LEU A 239 -15.07 -3.82 -0.87
CA LEU A 239 -14.05 -3.02 -1.56
C LEU A 239 -14.67 -1.80 -2.25
N ASP A 240 -15.81 -1.98 -2.94
CA ASP A 240 -16.57 -0.94 -3.62
C ASP A 240 -17.00 0.16 -2.65
N GLN A 241 -17.53 -0.24 -1.49
CA GLN A 241 -17.91 0.70 -0.43
C GLN A 241 -16.71 1.46 0.11
N GLY A 242 -15.65 0.75 0.50
CA GLY A 242 -14.48 1.35 1.15
C GLY A 242 -13.71 2.30 0.25
N LEU A 243 -13.43 1.89 -1.00
CA LEU A 243 -12.74 2.74 -1.96
C LEU A 243 -13.59 3.93 -2.40
N THR A 244 -14.90 3.72 -2.59
CA THR A 244 -15.81 4.84 -2.87
C THR A 244 -15.78 5.87 -1.75
N ALA A 245 -15.88 5.44 -0.50
CA ALA A 245 -15.83 6.32 0.65
C ALA A 245 -14.50 7.07 0.74
N LEU A 246 -13.37 6.40 0.48
CA LEU A 246 -12.05 7.03 0.43
C LEU A 246 -11.96 8.10 -0.64
N LEU A 247 -12.38 7.81 -1.87
CA LEU A 247 -12.32 8.77 -2.97
C LEU A 247 -13.22 9.98 -2.67
N ASP A 248 -14.45 9.76 -2.22
CA ASP A 248 -15.36 10.85 -1.86
C ASP A 248 -14.80 11.70 -0.70
N ASP A 249 -14.23 11.07 0.34
CA ASP A 249 -13.58 11.78 1.44
C ASP A 249 -12.45 12.70 0.94
N LEU A 250 -11.59 12.17 0.06
CA LEU A 250 -10.46 12.94 -0.45
C LEU A 250 -10.94 14.17 -1.23
N GLU A 251 -11.99 14.05 -2.04
CA GLU A 251 -12.58 15.19 -2.76
C GLU A 251 -13.29 16.17 -1.82
N GLU A 252 -14.12 15.68 -0.90
CA GLU A 252 -14.81 16.51 0.11
C GLU A 252 -13.84 17.35 0.94
N ARG A 253 -12.62 16.84 1.13
CA ARG A 253 -11.54 17.48 1.90
C ARG A 253 -10.56 18.29 1.02
N GLY A 254 -10.75 18.30 -0.29
CA GLY A 254 -9.86 18.99 -1.23
C GLY A 254 -8.47 18.36 -1.39
N LEU A 255 -8.32 17.07 -1.02
CA LEU A 255 -7.09 16.28 -1.09
C LEU A 255 -6.99 15.46 -2.38
N ASP A 256 -8.02 15.44 -3.22
CA ASP A 256 -8.05 14.63 -4.44
C ASP A 256 -6.94 15.01 -5.44
N LYS A 257 -6.46 16.26 -5.42
CA LYS A 257 -5.33 16.72 -6.24
C LYS A 257 -3.96 16.41 -5.64
N ASP A 258 -3.89 16.22 -4.33
CA ASP A 258 -2.63 16.02 -3.61
C ASP A 258 -2.34 14.53 -3.32
N VAL A 259 -3.38 13.69 -3.30
CA VAL A 259 -3.27 12.28 -2.89
C VAL A 259 -3.49 11.35 -4.06
N SER A 260 -2.43 10.63 -4.45
CA SER A 260 -2.52 9.53 -5.43
C SER A 260 -2.99 8.25 -4.75
N VAL A 261 -4.07 7.65 -5.25
CA VAL A 261 -4.58 6.34 -4.82
C VAL A 261 -4.26 5.30 -5.88
N VAL A 262 -3.61 4.19 -5.47
CA VAL A 262 -3.28 3.06 -6.34
C VAL A 262 -3.86 1.78 -5.75
N VAL A 263 -4.61 1.03 -6.56
CA VAL A 263 -5.15 -0.28 -6.20
C VAL A 263 -4.78 -1.29 -7.28
N TRP A 264 -4.03 -2.31 -6.88
CA TRP A 264 -3.48 -3.34 -7.77
C TRP A 264 -3.08 -4.60 -7.00
N GLY A 265 -2.64 -5.62 -7.73
CA GLY A 265 -2.08 -6.86 -7.18
C GLY A 265 -0.80 -7.27 -7.91
N GLU A 266 -0.16 -8.32 -7.41
CA GLU A 266 1.13 -8.82 -7.89
C GLU A 266 1.10 -9.38 -9.32
N PHE A 267 -0.05 -9.85 -9.80
CA PHE A 267 -0.24 -10.30 -11.18
C PHE A 267 -1.74 -10.44 -11.49
N GLY A 268 -2.04 -10.63 -12.78
CA GLY A 268 -3.38 -10.98 -13.23
C GLY A 268 -3.72 -12.45 -13.05
N ARG A 269 -4.93 -12.80 -13.44
CA ARG A 269 -5.51 -14.14 -13.31
C ARG A 269 -5.90 -14.68 -14.66
N THR A 270 -5.92 -16.00 -14.81
CA THR A 270 -6.27 -16.64 -16.09
C THR A 270 -7.58 -16.07 -16.61
N PRO A 271 -7.70 -15.75 -17.90
CA PRO A 271 -8.94 -15.24 -18.47
C PRO A 271 -10.06 -16.30 -18.52
N THR A 272 -9.70 -17.58 -18.38
CA THR A 272 -10.61 -18.72 -18.30
C THR A 272 -10.85 -19.16 -16.86
N ILE A 273 -12.03 -19.74 -16.62
CA ILE A 273 -12.40 -20.39 -15.35
C ILE A 273 -11.93 -21.85 -15.37
N ASN A 274 -11.24 -22.26 -14.31
CA ASN A 274 -10.74 -23.62 -14.16
C ASN A 274 -11.85 -24.61 -13.73
N LYS A 275 -11.55 -25.92 -13.72
CA LYS A 275 -12.52 -26.98 -13.37
C LYS A 275 -13.09 -26.89 -11.94
N ASN A 276 -12.43 -26.15 -11.05
CA ASN A 276 -12.85 -25.95 -9.67
C ASN A 276 -13.66 -24.65 -9.49
N GLY A 277 -13.95 -23.92 -10.59
CA GLY A 277 -14.70 -22.67 -10.59
C GLY A 277 -13.86 -21.45 -10.18
N GLY A 278 -12.53 -21.53 -10.20
CA GLY A 278 -11.62 -20.41 -9.90
C GLY A 278 -10.86 -19.89 -11.12
N ARG A 279 -9.90 -18.99 -10.89
CA ARG A 279 -8.91 -18.55 -11.88
C ARG A 279 -7.49 -18.78 -11.34
N ASP A 280 -6.58 -19.18 -12.22
CA ASP A 280 -5.21 -19.52 -11.84
C ASP A 280 -4.24 -18.35 -12.07
N HIS A 281 -2.95 -18.54 -11.75
CA HIS A 281 -1.92 -17.49 -11.86
C HIS A 281 -1.67 -17.11 -13.31
N TRP A 282 -1.57 -15.81 -13.57
CA TRP A 282 -1.35 -15.28 -14.93
C TRP A 282 -0.47 -14.03 -14.94
N PRO A 283 0.86 -14.19 -14.84
CA PRO A 283 1.80 -13.07 -14.72
C PRO A 283 2.00 -12.25 -15.99
N GLN A 284 1.50 -12.72 -17.14
CA GLN A 284 1.73 -12.08 -18.43
C GLN A 284 1.07 -10.70 -18.54
N VAL A 285 -0.04 -10.47 -17.83
CA VAL A 285 -0.74 -9.19 -17.79
C VAL A 285 -1.59 -9.07 -16.53
N ALA A 286 -1.70 -7.86 -16.00
CA ALA A 286 -2.49 -7.49 -14.83
C ALA A 286 -3.28 -6.20 -15.10
N CYS A 287 -4.00 -5.72 -14.09
CA CYS A 287 -4.64 -4.42 -14.11
C CYS A 287 -4.29 -3.60 -12.87
N ALA A 288 -4.47 -2.28 -12.98
CA ALA A 288 -4.41 -1.35 -11.86
C ALA A 288 -5.49 -0.28 -11.98
N MET A 289 -5.97 0.19 -10.84
CA MET A 289 -6.81 1.37 -10.71
C MET A 289 -5.99 2.49 -10.08
N LEU A 290 -6.01 3.65 -10.72
CA LEU A 290 -5.37 4.89 -10.27
C LEU A 290 -6.44 5.96 -10.11
N ALA A 291 -6.29 6.82 -9.10
CA ALA A 291 -7.16 7.99 -8.89
C ALA A 291 -6.41 9.10 -8.15
N GLY A 292 -6.90 10.33 -8.25
CA GLY A 292 -6.38 11.49 -7.53
C GLY A 292 -4.97 11.93 -7.97
N GLY A 293 -4.26 12.63 -7.08
CA GLY A 293 -2.87 13.08 -7.29
C GLY A 293 -2.69 14.04 -8.47
N GLY A 294 -3.76 14.73 -8.86
CA GLY A 294 -3.75 15.61 -10.03
C GLY A 294 -3.71 14.88 -11.37
N MET A 295 -3.78 13.54 -11.36
CA MET A 295 -3.72 12.73 -12.58
C MET A 295 -4.93 13.00 -13.48
N ARG A 296 -4.72 12.92 -14.80
CA ARG A 296 -5.82 12.89 -15.77
C ARG A 296 -6.58 11.57 -15.67
N THR A 297 -7.76 11.59 -15.07
CA THR A 297 -8.64 10.42 -14.92
C THR A 297 -9.73 10.37 -15.99
N GLY A 298 -10.66 9.41 -15.88
CA GLY A 298 -11.78 9.22 -16.80
C GLY A 298 -11.42 8.38 -18.02
N GLN A 299 -10.35 7.59 -17.92
CA GLN A 299 -9.77 6.89 -19.07
C GLN A 299 -9.35 5.45 -18.75
N VAL A 300 -9.19 4.68 -19.83
CA VAL A 300 -8.61 3.34 -19.80
C VAL A 300 -7.30 3.39 -20.57
N ILE A 301 -6.23 2.90 -19.95
CA ILE A 301 -4.89 2.86 -20.54
C ILE A 301 -4.58 1.42 -20.95
N GLY A 302 -4.31 1.27 -22.25
CA GLY A 302 -3.97 0.01 -22.89
C GLY A 302 -5.09 -1.03 -22.92
N SER A 303 -4.77 -2.18 -23.51
CA SER A 303 -5.71 -3.28 -23.72
C SER A 303 -5.00 -4.64 -23.66
N THR A 304 -5.77 -5.69 -23.44
CA THR A 304 -5.34 -7.07 -23.67
C THR A 304 -5.76 -7.55 -25.07
N ASN A 305 -5.18 -8.66 -25.52
CA ASN A 305 -5.66 -9.34 -26.72
C ASN A 305 -7.13 -9.76 -26.57
N ARG A 306 -7.77 -10.18 -27.67
CA ARG A 306 -9.19 -10.58 -27.69
C ARG A 306 -9.56 -11.66 -26.65
N LEU A 307 -8.58 -12.45 -26.18
CA LEU A 307 -8.78 -13.51 -25.19
C LEU A 307 -8.49 -13.08 -23.74
N GLY A 308 -7.97 -11.86 -23.52
CA GLY A 308 -7.59 -11.38 -22.19
C GLY A 308 -6.28 -11.97 -21.65
N GLU A 309 -5.46 -12.59 -22.49
CA GLU A 309 -4.30 -13.40 -22.11
C GLU A 309 -2.99 -12.60 -22.12
N HIS A 310 -2.85 -11.63 -23.01
CA HIS A 310 -1.59 -10.93 -23.24
C HIS A 310 -1.84 -9.43 -23.38
N PRO A 311 -0.89 -8.58 -22.98
CA PRO A 311 -0.96 -7.16 -23.29
C PRO A 311 -0.98 -6.99 -24.82
N HIS A 312 -1.78 -6.07 -25.32
CA HIS A 312 -1.92 -5.80 -26.75
C HIS A 312 -1.55 -4.35 -27.05
N GLU A 313 -2.44 -3.40 -26.77
CA GLU A 313 -2.11 -1.98 -26.93
C GLU A 313 -1.53 -1.42 -25.64
N ARG A 314 -0.51 -0.57 -25.80
CA ARG A 314 0.14 0.18 -24.73
C ARG A 314 0.42 -0.68 -23.49
N PRO A 315 1.33 -1.67 -23.54
CA PRO A 315 1.81 -2.34 -22.33
C PRO A 315 2.37 -1.29 -21.36
N VAL A 316 1.99 -1.36 -20.10
CA VAL A 316 2.46 -0.45 -19.04
C VAL A 316 3.27 -1.25 -18.04
N HIS A 317 4.52 -0.88 -17.78
CA HIS A 317 5.30 -1.53 -16.73
C HIS A 317 4.94 -0.96 -15.35
N PHE A 318 5.02 -1.78 -14.29
CA PHE A 318 4.94 -1.29 -12.89
C PHE A 318 5.85 -0.06 -12.65
N GLN A 319 7.00 0.02 -13.32
CA GLN A 319 7.97 1.09 -13.15
C GLN A 319 7.48 2.42 -13.75
N GLU A 320 6.64 2.42 -14.78
CA GLU A 320 6.02 3.64 -15.30
C GLU A 320 4.97 4.19 -14.32
N VAL A 321 4.25 3.30 -13.61
CA VAL A 321 3.34 3.72 -12.53
C VAL A 321 4.15 4.36 -11.41
N PHE A 322 5.25 3.75 -10.96
CA PHE A 322 6.13 4.37 -9.95
C PHE A 322 6.77 5.66 -10.43
N ALA A 323 7.19 5.75 -11.70
CA ALA A 323 7.70 7.00 -12.27
C ALA A 323 6.64 8.12 -12.18
N THR A 324 5.37 7.80 -12.44
CA THR A 324 4.24 8.72 -12.28
C THR A 324 4.05 9.13 -10.82
N LEU A 325 4.14 8.18 -9.88
CA LEU A 325 4.02 8.50 -8.45
C LEU A 325 5.17 9.39 -7.95
N TYR A 326 6.41 9.14 -8.40
CA TYR A 326 7.55 10.02 -8.09
C TYR A 326 7.36 11.41 -8.71
N HIS A 327 6.85 11.50 -9.95
CA HIS A 327 6.51 12.78 -10.58
C HIS A 327 5.48 13.56 -9.76
N ASN A 328 4.42 12.90 -9.29
CA ASN A 328 3.40 13.54 -8.43
C ASN A 328 3.98 14.01 -7.08
N MET A 329 5.06 13.38 -6.61
CA MET A 329 5.82 13.83 -5.44
C MET A 329 6.85 14.94 -5.76
N GLY A 330 6.90 15.44 -7.00
CA GLY A 330 7.84 16.47 -7.45
C GLY A 330 9.27 15.95 -7.65
N ILE A 331 9.45 14.63 -7.83
CA ILE A 331 10.76 13.99 -7.98
C ILE A 331 11.01 13.66 -9.45
N ASP A 332 12.09 14.19 -10.00
CA ASP A 332 12.56 13.86 -11.34
C ASP A 332 13.35 12.53 -11.32
N VAL A 333 12.69 11.46 -11.79
CA VAL A 333 13.27 10.12 -11.85
C VAL A 333 14.40 9.98 -12.87
N ALA A 334 14.54 10.89 -13.83
CA ALA A 334 15.62 10.85 -14.82
C ALA A 334 16.99 11.21 -14.22
N HIS A 335 17.01 11.96 -13.11
CA HIS A 335 18.24 12.45 -12.48
C HIS A 335 18.38 12.04 -11.01
N THR A 336 17.29 11.72 -10.34
CA THR A 336 17.33 11.38 -8.91
C THR A 336 17.84 9.96 -8.69
N THR A 337 18.85 9.83 -7.83
CA THR A 337 19.41 8.54 -7.43
C THR A 337 19.55 8.45 -5.92
N LEU A 338 19.58 7.22 -5.41
CA LEU A 338 19.93 6.91 -4.03
C LEU A 338 21.17 6.01 -4.03
N PRO A 339 22.19 6.29 -3.18
CA PRO A 339 23.35 5.43 -3.10
C PRO A 339 22.97 4.10 -2.44
N ASP A 340 23.39 2.99 -3.05
CA ASP A 340 23.28 1.68 -2.42
C ASP A 340 24.31 1.50 -1.29
N ARG A 341 24.35 0.33 -0.64
CA ARG A 341 25.27 0.07 0.48
C ARG A 341 26.76 0.06 0.10
N THR A 342 27.09 0.09 -1.18
CA THR A 342 28.47 0.24 -1.69
C THR A 342 28.77 1.68 -2.12
N GLY A 343 27.80 2.59 -2.00
CA GLY A 343 27.90 3.97 -2.47
C GLY A 343 27.60 4.15 -3.96
N ARG A 344 27.19 3.09 -4.67
CA ARG A 344 26.84 3.20 -6.09
C ARG A 344 25.47 3.87 -6.23
N PRO A 345 25.33 4.90 -7.08
CA PRO A 345 24.03 5.52 -7.33
C PRO A 345 23.09 4.54 -8.03
N GLN A 346 21.89 4.38 -7.49
CA GLN A 346 20.80 3.62 -8.07
C GLN A 346 19.66 4.57 -8.42
N TYR A 347 19.17 4.50 -9.66
CA TYR A 347 17.97 5.23 -10.06
C TYR A 347 16.73 4.65 -9.35
N LEU A 348 15.72 5.50 -9.11
CA LEU A 348 14.49 5.10 -8.42
C LEU A 348 13.65 4.12 -9.26
N VAL A 349 13.69 4.29 -10.58
CA VAL A 349 13.18 3.37 -11.61
C VAL A 349 14.25 3.23 -12.69
N GLU A 350 14.20 2.18 -13.51
CA GLU A 350 15.13 2.05 -14.63
C GLU A 350 14.99 3.24 -15.60
N PRO A 351 16.09 3.82 -16.12
CA PRO A 351 16.07 5.07 -16.88
C PRO A 351 15.16 5.09 -18.13
N ILE A 352 14.82 3.90 -18.65
CA ILE A 352 13.93 3.75 -19.80
C ILE A 352 12.47 4.06 -19.47
N TYR A 353 12.07 4.00 -18.19
CA TYR A 353 10.70 4.26 -17.76
C TYR A 353 10.54 5.71 -17.34
N GLN A 354 9.46 6.32 -17.82
CA GLN A 354 9.10 7.71 -17.58
C GLN A 354 7.67 7.77 -17.02
N PRO A 355 7.25 8.90 -16.43
CA PRO A 355 5.86 9.09 -16.03
C PRO A 355 4.92 8.82 -17.20
N LEU A 356 3.76 8.22 -16.91
CA LEU A 356 2.76 7.86 -17.91
C LEU A 356 2.22 9.14 -18.57
N PRO A 357 2.50 9.41 -19.85
CA PRO A 357 2.07 10.63 -20.53
C PRO A 357 0.54 10.71 -20.63
N GLU A 358 -0.19 9.63 -20.38
CA GLU A 358 -1.64 9.65 -20.29
C GLU A 358 -2.14 10.33 -19.00
N LEU A 359 -1.34 10.28 -17.92
CA LEU A 359 -1.71 10.73 -16.57
C LEU A 359 -1.15 12.10 -16.17
N VAL A 360 0.01 12.52 -16.71
CA VAL A 360 0.73 13.77 -16.32
C VAL A 360 0.45 14.98 -17.17
#